data_AF-A0A382SRJ2-F1
#
_entry.id   AF-A0A382SRJ2-F1
#
_cell.length_a   1.000
_cell.length_b   1.000
_cell.length_c   1.000
_cell.angle_alpha   90.00
_cell.angle_beta   90.00
_cell.angle_gamma   90.00
#
_symmetry.space_group_name_H-M   'P 1'
#
loop_
_entity.id
_entity.type
_entity.pdbx_description
1 polymer ?
#
loop_
_entity_poly.entity_id
_entity_poly.type
_entity_poly.pdbx_seq_one_letter_code
_entity_poly.pdbx_strand_id
1 'polypeptide(L)' 'MEVILLEDFEGLGVSGEIVRVKPGYARNYLFPRGIALR' A
#
# COMPACT_ATOMS: atom_id res chain seq x y z
N MET A 1 7.62 5.76 -2.65
CA MET A 1 7.77 4.31 -2.86
C MET A 1 6.49 3.86 -3.52
N GLU A 2 6.61 3.16 -4.63
CA GLU A 2 5.46 2.59 -5.32
C GLU A 2 5.18 1.21 -4.72
N VAL A 3 3.91 0.95 -4.46
CA VAL A 3 3.41 -0.30 -3.89
C VAL A 3 2.10 -0.67 -4.57
N ILE A 4 1.84 -1.95 -4.73
CA ILE A 4 0.56 -2.50 -5.19
C ILE A 4 -0.33 -2.75 -3.97
N LEU A 5 -1.53 -2.21 -3.97
CA LEU A 5 -2.54 -2.51 -2.95
C LEU A 5 -3.09 -3.93 -3.16
N LEU A 6 -3.26 -4.68 -2.07
CA LEU A 6 -3.86 -6.02 -2.10
C LEU A 6 -5.34 -6.00 -1.74
N GLU A 7 -5.78 -4.96 -1.06
CA GLU A 7 -7.17 -4.71 -0.69
C GLU A 7 -7.56 -3.27 -1.00
N ASP A 8 -8.86 -3.02 -1.11
CA ASP A 8 -9.39 -1.67 -1.27
C ASP A 8 -9.12 -0.86 -0.01
N PHE A 9 -8.43 0.27 -0.16
CA PHE A 9 -8.05 1.11 0.98
C PHE A 9 -8.62 2.51 0.81
N GLU A 10 -9.56 2.86 1.69
CA GLU A 10 -10.25 4.15 1.66
C GLU A 10 -9.24 5.31 1.73
N GLY A 11 -9.24 6.16 0.70
CA GLY A 11 -8.33 7.30 0.59
C GLY A 11 -6.92 6.99 0.06
N LEU A 12 -6.59 5.72 -0.26
CA LEU A 12 -5.37 5.38 -1.01
C LEU A 12 -5.67 4.91 -2.44
N GLY A 13 -6.63 4.01 -2.63
CA GLY A 13 -6.91 3.38 -3.92
C GLY A 13 -7.61 2.03 -3.80
N VAL A 14 -7.78 1.36 -4.93
CA VAL A 14 -8.41 0.03 -5.00
C VAL A 14 -7.37 -1.09 -5.05
N SER A 15 -7.77 -2.32 -4.73
CA SER A 15 -6.94 -3.51 -4.85
C SER A 15 -6.40 -3.66 -6.29
N GLY A 16 -5.11 -3.99 -6.40
CA GLY A 16 -4.38 -4.11 -7.66
C GLY A 16 -3.81 -2.80 -8.20
N GLU A 17 -4.13 -1.66 -7.60
CA GLU A 17 -3.62 -0.36 -8.02
C GLU A 17 -2.20 -0.09 -7.50
N ILE A 18 -1.35 0.52 -8.34
CA ILE A 18 -0.03 0.99 -7.92
C ILE A 18 -0.17 2.41 -7.37
N VAL A 19 0.14 2.57 -6.09
CA VAL A 19 0.04 3.85 -5.39
C VAL A 19 1.40 4.29 -4.86
N ARG A 20 1.64 5.61 -4.88
CA ARG A 20 2.89 6.20 -4.41
C ARG A 20 2.75 6.69 -2.98
N VAL A 21 3.42 6.01 -2.04
CA VAL A 21 3.37 6.32 -0.61
C VAL A 21 4.74 6.70 -0.05
N LYS A 22 4.74 7.29 1.15
CA LYS A 22 5.97 7.53 1.92
C LYS A 22 6.62 6.19 2.29
N PRO A 23 7.96 6.04 2.15
CA PRO A 23 8.61 4.76 2.41
C PRO A 23 8.39 4.19 3.82
N GLY A 24 8.31 5.07 4.84
CA GLY A 24 8.01 4.65 6.22
C GLY A 24 6.58 4.12 6.40
N TYR A 25 5.60 4.68 5.69
CA TYR A 25 4.21 4.22 5.75
C TYR A 25 4.07 2.82 5.16
N ALA A 26 4.69 2.57 4.01
CA ALA A 26 4.68 1.22 3.44
C ALA A 26 5.42 0.19 4.31
N ARG A 27 6.63 0.51 4.80
CA ARG A 27 7.42 -0.45 5.61
C ARG A 27 6.85 -0.74 7.00
N ASN A 28 6.28 0.28 7.66
CA ASN A 28 5.89 0.17 9.06
C ASN A 28 4.39 -0.10 9.24
N TYR A 29 3.56 0.13 8.22
CA TYR A 29 2.12 -0.01 8.31
C TYR A 29 1.55 -0.96 7.25
N LEU A 30 1.78 -0.69 5.96
CA LEU A 30 1.14 -1.47 4.89
C LEU A 30 1.70 -2.90 4.78
N PHE A 31 3.02 -3.06 4.73
CA PHE A 31 3.65 -4.38 4.56
C PHE A 31 3.43 -5.32 5.74
N PRO A 32 3.61 -4.90 7.02
CA PRO A 32 3.38 -5.79 8.15
C PRO A 32 1.92 -6.23 8.31
N ARG A 33 0.98 -5.46 7.74
CA ARG A 33 -0.45 -5.77 7.75
C ARG A 33 -0.92 -6.52 6.50
N GLY A 34 -0.05 -6.74 5.51
CA GLY A 34 -0.42 -7.41 4.26
C GLY A 34 -1.33 -6.59 3.35
N ILE A 35 -1.41 -5.26 3.54
CA ILE A 35 -2.30 -4.36 2.79
C ILE A 35 -1.72 -4.04 1.42
N ALA A 36 -0.39 -4.01 1.31
CA ALA A 36 0.30 -3.70 0.06
C ALA A 36 1.56 -4.56 -0.10
N LEU A 37 1.99 -4.72 -1.35
CA LEU A 37 3.28 -5.30 -1.72
C LEU A 37 4.07 -4.34 -2.58
N ARG A 38 5.37 -4.60 -2.72
CA ARG A 38 6.22 -3.83 -3.62
C ARG A 38 6.04 -4.29 -5.06
#